data_AF-A0A9Q3I2D8-F1
#
_entry.id   AF-A0A9Q3I2D8-F1
#
_cell.length_a   1.000
_cell.length_b   1.000
_cell.length_c   1.000
_cell.angle_alpha   90.00
_cell.angle_beta   90.00
_cell.angle_gamma   90.00
#
_symmetry.space_group_name_H-M   'P 1'
#
loop_
_entity.id
_entity.type
_entity.pdbx_description
1 polymer ?
#
loop_
_entity_poly.entity_id
_entity_poly.type
_entity_poly.pdbx_seq_one_letter_code
_entity_poly.pdbx_strand_id
1 'polypeptide(L)'
;MTQKFKKEAKESGKNQKDAERGAILRNRLRRYLNILGNIDAHSDDGKVPGKKMYFIKKMKFHYQNATIFMRRLDEEIEKAEEDNGKSGHQRLQEVPPIQSDSIFTHIPKRLLIDFYDPEWYNSCTAGKRTISADKFNVVFLPDASMSIRGNQHPDENLNDRHLSDKY
;
A
#
# COMPACT_ATOMS: atom_id res chain seq x y z
N MET A 1 42.02 29.97 -5.72
CA MET A 1 41.44 28.74 -6.32
C MET A 1 40.57 27.90 -5.37
N THR A 2 40.47 28.20 -4.07
CA THR A 2 39.80 27.35 -3.06
C THR A 2 38.28 27.49 -2.95
N GLN A 3 37.67 28.58 -3.47
CA GLN A 3 36.21 28.78 -3.36
C GLN A 3 35.38 28.01 -4.40
N LYS A 4 35.92 27.75 -5.60
CA LYS A 4 35.23 26.94 -6.63
C LYS A 4 35.04 25.49 -6.17
N PHE A 5 36.10 24.86 -5.66
CA PHE A 5 36.03 23.49 -5.12
C PHE A 5 35.03 23.32 -3.97
N LYS A 6 34.89 24.32 -3.08
CA LYS A 6 33.91 24.26 -1.98
C LYS A 6 32.46 24.36 -2.47
N LYS A 7 32.20 25.13 -3.54
CA LYS A 7 30.88 25.20 -4.18
C LYS A 7 30.56 23.89 -4.91
N GLU A 8 31.51 23.38 -5.69
CA GLU A 8 31.37 22.12 -6.44
C GLU A 8 31.14 20.92 -5.50
N ALA A 9 31.85 20.84 -4.37
CA ALA A 9 31.62 19.79 -3.36
C ALA A 9 30.26 19.90 -2.65
N LYS A 10 29.77 21.14 -2.44
CA LYS A 10 28.44 21.38 -1.86
C LYS A 10 27.33 21.04 -2.85
N GLU A 11 27.55 21.31 -4.13
CA GLU A 11 26.63 21.03 -5.23
C GLU A 11 26.59 19.53 -5.56
N SER A 12 27.73 18.85 -5.57
CA SER A 12 27.79 17.39 -5.72
C SER A 12 27.13 16.66 -4.55
N GLY A 13 27.35 17.11 -3.30
CA GLY A 13 26.67 16.57 -2.13
C GLY A 13 25.16 16.82 -2.12
N LYS A 14 24.69 17.93 -2.73
CA LYS A 14 23.26 18.19 -2.92
C LYS A 14 22.66 17.23 -3.95
N ASN A 15 23.34 17.04 -5.09
CA ASN A 15 22.91 16.12 -6.14
C ASN A 15 22.83 14.66 -5.65
N GLN A 16 23.75 14.23 -4.79
CA GLN A 16 23.70 12.90 -4.17
C GLN A 16 22.46 12.74 -3.28
N LYS A 17 22.19 13.71 -2.40
CA LYS A 17 21.01 13.68 -1.52
C LYS A 17 19.70 13.69 -2.32
N ASP A 18 19.62 14.47 -3.40
CA ASP A 18 18.43 14.53 -4.23
C ASP A 18 18.23 13.22 -5.02
N ALA A 19 19.31 12.57 -5.47
CA ALA A 19 19.25 11.25 -6.11
C ALA A 19 18.78 10.15 -5.13
N GLU A 20 19.27 10.16 -3.89
CA GLU A 20 18.87 9.24 -2.82
C GLU A 20 17.38 9.40 -2.48
N ARG A 21 16.91 10.65 -2.30
CA ARG A 21 15.49 10.96 -2.10
C ARG A 21 14.63 10.44 -3.24
N GLY A 22 15.07 10.64 -4.48
CA GLY A 22 14.39 10.12 -5.66
C GLY A 22 14.32 8.59 -5.68
N ALA A 23 15.38 7.89 -5.24
CA ALA A 23 15.42 6.44 -5.16
C ALA A 23 14.44 5.90 -4.09
N ILE A 24 14.43 6.52 -2.91
CA ILE A 24 13.51 6.19 -1.83
C ILE A 24 12.05 6.32 -2.29
N LEU A 25 11.72 7.44 -2.93
CA LEU A 25 10.37 7.68 -3.45
C LEU A 25 9.97 6.60 -4.48
N ARG A 26 10.85 6.27 -5.41
CA ARG A 26 10.59 5.23 -6.43
C ARG A 26 10.36 3.86 -5.80
N ASN A 27 11.16 3.49 -4.79
CA ASN A 27 11.02 2.19 -4.12
C ASN A 27 9.69 2.10 -3.38
N ARG A 28 9.31 3.14 -2.61
CA ARG A 28 8.01 3.20 -1.93
C ARG A 28 6.85 3.10 -2.92
N LEU A 29 6.87 3.90 -3.99
CA LEU A 29 5.81 3.86 -5.00
C LEU A 29 5.72 2.48 -5.65
N ARG A 30 6.86 1.85 -5.95
CA ARG A 30 6.91 0.50 -6.51
C ARG A 30 6.28 -0.54 -5.58
N ARG A 31 6.54 -0.45 -4.28
CA ARG A 31 5.92 -1.29 -3.25
C ARG A 31 4.39 -1.23 -3.29
N TYR A 32 3.82 -0.02 -3.31
CA TYR A 32 2.37 0.17 -3.39
C TYR A 32 1.80 -0.31 -4.73
N LEU A 33 2.46 0.02 -5.84
CA LEU A 33 2.05 -0.38 -7.18
C LEU A 33 2.04 -1.91 -7.36
N ASN A 34 2.94 -2.65 -6.69
CA ASN A 34 2.93 -4.12 -6.75
C ASN A 34 1.64 -4.71 -6.18
N ILE A 35 1.10 -4.13 -5.11
CA ILE A 35 -0.16 -4.58 -4.51
C ILE A 35 -1.32 -4.16 -5.41
N LEU A 36 -1.35 -2.90 -5.84
CA LEU A 36 -2.42 -2.35 -6.67
C LEU A 36 -2.48 -2.99 -8.06
N GLY A 37 -1.35 -3.44 -8.60
CA GLY A 37 -1.29 -4.12 -9.89
C GLY A 37 -1.82 -5.55 -9.86
N ASN A 38 -2.01 -6.14 -8.68
CA ASN A 38 -2.53 -7.50 -8.56
C ASN A 38 -4.06 -7.49 -8.50
N ILE A 39 -4.69 -7.94 -9.59
CA ILE A 39 -6.16 -7.97 -9.72
C ILE A 39 -6.81 -8.78 -8.58
N ASP A 40 -6.17 -9.88 -8.17
CA ASP A 40 -6.68 -10.77 -7.11
C ASP A 40 -6.57 -10.13 -5.71
N ALA A 41 -5.82 -9.03 -5.57
CA ALA A 41 -5.63 -8.30 -4.32
C ALA A 41 -6.74 -7.27 -4.04
N HIS A 42 -7.59 -6.97 -5.02
CA HIS A 42 -8.66 -6.00 -4.88
C HIS A 42 -9.86 -6.59 -4.16
N SER A 43 -10.57 -5.77 -3.39
CA SER A 43 -11.78 -6.18 -2.67
C SER A 43 -12.94 -6.45 -3.61
N ASP A 44 -13.80 -7.41 -3.23
CA ASP A 44 -15.10 -7.61 -3.87
C ASP A 44 -16.10 -6.57 -3.34
N ASP A 45 -16.67 -5.80 -4.27
CA ASP A 45 -17.60 -4.72 -3.97
C ASP A 45 -19.04 -5.13 -4.29
N GLY A 46 -19.89 -5.17 -3.26
CA GLY A 46 -21.33 -5.37 -3.43
C GLY A 46 -22.06 -4.04 -3.63
N LYS A 47 -22.78 -3.85 -4.74
CA LYS A 47 -23.63 -2.66 -4.91
C LYS A 47 -24.74 -2.64 -3.87
N VAL A 48 -24.94 -1.50 -3.21
CA VAL A 48 -26.04 -1.31 -2.25
C VAL A 48 -27.33 -1.02 -3.01
N PRO A 49 -28.40 -1.81 -2.82
CA PRO A 49 -29.69 -1.55 -3.46
C PRO A 49 -30.20 -0.13 -3.15
N GLY A 50 -30.60 0.62 -4.18
CA GLY A 50 -31.16 1.97 -4.01
C GLY A 50 -30.15 3.09 -3.71
N LYS A 51 -28.85 2.79 -3.54
CA LYS A 51 -27.79 3.80 -3.34
C LYS A 51 -26.77 3.75 -4.48
N LYS A 52 -26.10 4.87 -4.74
CA LYS A 52 -24.93 4.93 -5.65
C LYS A 52 -23.63 4.57 -4.90
N MET A 53 -23.70 3.52 -4.09
CA MET A 53 -22.63 3.14 -3.17
C MET A 53 -22.40 1.63 -3.21
N TYR A 54 -21.20 1.21 -2.83
CA TYR A 54 -20.76 -0.17 -2.76
C TYR A 54 -20.29 -0.51 -1.34
N PHE A 55 -20.58 -1.72 -0.89
CA PHE A 55 -20.04 -2.26 0.34
C PHE A 55 -18.79 -3.08 0.04
N ILE A 56 -17.70 -2.72 0.72
CA ILE A 56 -16.45 -3.48 0.69
C ILE A 56 -16.72 -4.77 1.47
N LYS A 57 -16.67 -5.92 0.78
CA LYS A 57 -16.77 -7.21 1.44
C LYS A 57 -15.43 -7.60 2.04
N LYS A 58 -15.47 -8.34 3.16
CA LYS A 58 -14.27 -8.83 3.82
C LYS A 58 -13.72 -10.04 3.07
N MET A 59 -12.47 -9.99 2.66
CA MET A 59 -11.75 -11.17 2.16
C MET A 59 -11.19 -11.95 3.35
N LYS A 60 -11.33 -13.27 3.32
CA LYS A 60 -10.93 -14.16 4.44
C LYS A 60 -9.44 -14.14 4.74
N PHE A 61 -8.64 -13.75 3.76
CA PHE A 61 -7.19 -13.72 3.83
C PHE A 61 -6.63 -12.32 4.02
N HIS A 62 -7.45 -11.25 3.98
CA HIS A 62 -6.97 -9.88 4.15
C HIS A 62 -6.71 -9.55 5.61
N TYR A 63 -5.52 -9.06 5.89
CA TYR A 63 -5.26 -8.43 7.17
C TYR A 63 -5.98 -7.08 7.26
N GLN A 64 -6.45 -6.74 8.47
CA GLN A 64 -7.17 -5.48 8.70
C GLN A 64 -6.35 -4.25 8.33
N ASN A 65 -5.04 -4.31 8.54
CA ASN A 65 -4.13 -3.22 8.23
C ASN A 65 -4.02 -2.94 6.71
N ALA A 66 -4.06 -3.98 5.89
CA ALA A 66 -4.13 -3.84 4.43
C ALA A 66 -5.42 -3.14 4.00
N THR A 67 -6.55 -3.44 4.66
CA THR A 67 -7.83 -2.77 4.42
C THR A 67 -7.77 -1.28 4.78
N ILE A 68 -7.13 -0.94 5.91
CA ILE A 68 -6.92 0.45 6.32
C ILE A 68 -6.07 1.20 5.28
N PHE A 69 -5.00 0.58 4.79
CA PHE A 69 -4.15 1.16 3.75
C PHE A 69 -4.93 1.47 2.48
N MET A 70 -5.69 0.50 1.95
CA MET A 70 -6.45 0.68 0.71
C MET A 70 -7.45 1.83 0.82
N ARG A 71 -8.20 1.89 1.93
CA ARG A 71 -9.13 3.01 2.18
C ARG A 71 -8.41 4.35 2.21
N ARG A 72 -7.25 4.40 2.85
CA ARG A 72 -6.46 5.63 2.95
C ARG A 72 -5.94 6.08 1.58
N LEU A 73 -5.57 5.13 0.74
CA LEU A 73 -5.21 5.39 -0.65
C LEU A 73 -6.40 5.95 -1.43
N ASP A 74 -7.57 5.32 -1.33
CA ASP A 74 -8.79 5.79 -2.02
C ASP A 74 -9.15 7.22 -1.62
N GLU A 75 -9.13 7.53 -0.31
CA GLU A 75 -9.35 8.89 0.21
C GLU A 75 -8.36 9.92 -0.37
N GLU A 76 -7.10 9.54 -0.58
CA GLU A 76 -6.09 10.44 -1.12
C GLU A 76 -6.24 10.62 -2.63
N ILE A 77 -6.66 9.57 -3.35
CA ILE A 77 -6.99 9.68 -4.78
C ILE A 77 -8.20 10.59 -4.96
N GLU A 78 -9.24 10.45 -4.13
CA GLU A 78 -10.44 11.31 -4.16
C GLU A 78 -10.06 12.79 -3.99
N LYS A 79 -9.26 13.12 -2.96
CA LYS A 79 -8.75 14.49 -2.76
C LYS A 79 -7.93 14.99 -3.95
N ALA A 80 -7.07 14.15 -4.51
CA ALA A 80 -6.28 14.53 -5.68
C ALA A 80 -7.17 14.79 -6.91
N GLU A 81 -8.26 14.05 -7.09
CA GLU A 81 -9.22 14.28 -8.17
C GLU A 81 -9.99 15.61 -7.97
N GLU A 82 -10.44 15.89 -6.74
CA GLU A 82 -11.05 17.17 -6.36
C GLU A 82 -10.13 18.36 -6.68
N ASP A 83 -8.87 18.30 -6.26
CA ASP A 83 -7.86 19.35 -6.53
C ASP A 83 -7.62 19.56 -8.03
N ASN A 84 -7.70 18.50 -8.83
CA ASN A 84 -7.53 18.57 -10.28
C ASN A 84 -8.80 19.03 -11.02
N GLY A 85 -9.88 19.38 -10.31
CA GLY A 85 -11.17 19.75 -10.90
C GLY A 85 -11.83 18.62 -11.68
N LYS A 86 -11.40 17.37 -11.46
CA LYS A 86 -11.99 16.18 -12.06
C LYS A 86 -12.99 15.64 -11.05
N SER A 87 -14.27 15.68 -11.39
CA SER A 87 -15.26 14.90 -10.63
C SER A 87 -15.09 13.44 -11.06
N GLY A 88 -14.25 12.71 -10.34
CA GLY A 88 -13.97 11.31 -10.65
C GLY A 88 -15.24 10.48 -10.59
N HIS A 89 -15.38 9.55 -11.54
CA HIS A 89 -16.40 8.50 -11.48
C HIS A 89 -16.02 7.41 -10.45
N GLN A 90 -15.42 7.80 -9.32
CA GLN A 90 -15.10 6.85 -8.28
C GLN A 90 -16.37 6.33 -7.62
N ARG A 91 -16.35 5.03 -7.35
CA ARG A 91 -17.43 4.37 -6.66
C ARG A 91 -17.31 4.71 -5.19
N LEU A 92 -18.32 5.36 -4.62
CA LEU A 92 -18.39 5.54 -3.18
C LEU A 92 -18.44 4.15 -2.53
N GLN A 93 -17.42 3.83 -1.73
CA GLN A 93 -17.29 2.57 -1.03
C GLN A 93 -17.39 2.80 0.48
N GLU A 94 -18.17 1.99 1.17
CA GLU A 94 -18.21 1.96 2.64
C GLU A 94 -18.00 0.54 3.17
N VAL A 95 -17.46 0.45 4.39
CA VAL A 95 -17.47 -0.81 5.13
C VAL A 95 -18.88 -0.98 5.72
N PRO A 96 -19.61 -2.05 5.39
CA PRO A 96 -20.94 -2.25 5.95
C PRO A 96 -20.87 -2.43 7.47
N PRO A 97 -21.89 -1.97 8.23
CA PRO A 97 -21.97 -2.21 9.68
C PRO A 97 -21.89 -3.70 10.06
N ILE A 98 -22.43 -4.56 9.19
CA ILE A 98 -22.31 -6.01 9.29
C ILE A 98 -21.45 -6.48 8.12
N GLN A 99 -20.24 -6.97 8.43
CA GLN A 99 -19.33 -7.46 7.41
C GLN A 99 -19.89 -8.70 6.73
N SER A 100 -19.94 -8.65 5.40
CA SER A 100 -20.25 -9.80 4.56
C SER A 100 -18.96 -10.35 3.97
N ASP A 101 -18.83 -11.67 3.94
CA ASP A 101 -17.69 -12.34 3.31
C ASP A 101 -17.71 -12.13 1.79
N SER A 102 -16.52 -11.92 1.22
CA SER A 102 -16.31 -11.91 -0.23
C SER A 102 -16.63 -13.28 -0.83
N ILE A 103 -17.22 -13.27 -2.03
CA ILE A 103 -17.45 -14.49 -2.82
C ILE A 103 -16.12 -14.96 -3.46
N PHE A 104 -15.16 -14.05 -3.58
CA PHE A 104 -13.87 -14.32 -4.21
C PHE A 104 -13.03 -15.25 -3.34
N THR A 105 -12.69 -16.41 -3.91
CA THR A 105 -11.89 -17.44 -3.24
C THR A 105 -10.45 -17.51 -3.74
N HIS A 106 -10.11 -16.77 -4.81
CA HIS A 106 -8.76 -16.80 -5.34
C HIS A 106 -7.83 -16.05 -4.39
N ILE A 107 -6.76 -16.75 -4.04
CA ILE A 107 -5.71 -16.20 -3.19
C ILE A 107 -4.75 -15.45 -4.12
N PRO A 108 -4.48 -14.16 -3.86
CA PRO A 108 -3.47 -13.43 -4.60
C PRO A 108 -2.13 -14.16 -4.52
N LYS A 109 -1.35 -14.10 -5.59
CA LYS A 109 -0.02 -14.72 -5.61
C LYS A 109 1.05 -13.67 -5.49
N ARG A 110 2.14 -14.02 -4.78
CA ARG A 110 3.34 -13.19 -4.63
C ARG A 110 3.07 -11.79 -4.05
N LEU A 111 2.02 -11.64 -3.24
CA LEU A 111 1.89 -10.44 -2.41
C LEU A 111 2.77 -10.56 -1.18
N LEU A 112 2.97 -9.46 -0.48
CA LEU A 112 3.80 -9.42 0.71
C LEU A 112 3.11 -10.08 1.90
N ILE A 113 3.89 -10.53 2.87
CA ILE A 113 3.38 -11.33 3.99
C ILE A 113 2.37 -10.58 4.86
N ASP A 114 2.58 -9.29 5.06
CA ASP A 114 1.78 -8.38 5.88
C ASP A 114 0.44 -7.97 5.24
N PHE A 115 0.22 -8.35 3.98
CA PHE A 115 -1.09 -8.30 3.35
C PHE A 115 -2.03 -9.36 3.89
N TYR A 116 -1.49 -10.52 4.26
CA TYR A 116 -2.27 -11.66 4.69
C TYR A 116 -2.57 -11.63 6.18
N ASP A 117 -3.79 -12.01 6.55
CA ASP A 117 -4.14 -12.23 7.94
C ASP A 117 -3.25 -13.34 8.55
N PRO A 118 -2.57 -13.11 9.69
CA PRO A 118 -1.64 -14.07 10.25
C PRO A 118 -2.28 -15.40 10.63
N GLU A 119 -3.52 -15.41 11.15
CA GLU A 119 -4.21 -16.64 11.53
C GLU A 119 -4.56 -17.44 10.28
N TRP A 120 -5.11 -16.77 9.27
CA TRP A 120 -5.39 -17.39 7.98
C TRP A 120 -4.13 -17.95 7.30
N TYR A 121 -3.05 -17.17 7.27
CA TYR A 121 -1.79 -17.57 6.63
C TYR A 121 -1.17 -18.79 7.31
N ASN A 122 -1.15 -18.81 8.64
CA ASN A 122 -0.60 -19.92 9.41
C ASN A 122 -1.44 -21.19 9.32
N SER A 123 -2.77 -21.06 9.14
CA SER A 123 -3.66 -22.20 8.90
C SER A 123 -3.44 -22.86 7.52
N CYS A 124 -2.84 -22.15 6.56
CA CYS A 124 -2.60 -22.68 5.22
C CYS A 124 -1.51 -23.77 5.19
N THR A 125 -1.63 -24.71 4.26
CA THR A 125 -0.55 -25.68 3.95
C THR A 125 0.73 -24.96 3.50
N ALA A 126 1.90 -25.54 3.74
CA ALA A 126 3.19 -24.95 3.37
C ALA A 126 3.31 -24.60 1.87
N GLY A 127 2.76 -25.43 0.98
CA GLY A 127 2.73 -25.15 -0.47
C GLY A 127 1.93 -23.89 -0.80
N LYS A 128 0.72 -23.73 -0.24
CA LYS A 128 -0.09 -22.51 -0.39
C LYS A 128 0.65 -21.28 0.10
N ARG A 129 1.26 -21.35 1.29
CA ARG A 129 2.04 -20.24 1.89
C ARG A 129 3.17 -19.76 1.00
N THR A 130 3.86 -20.68 0.32
CA THR A 130 4.98 -20.35 -0.59
C THR A 130 4.51 -19.77 -1.92
N ILE A 131 3.32 -20.12 -2.40
CA ILE A 131 2.75 -19.58 -3.64
C ILE A 131 2.09 -18.21 -3.38
N SER A 132 1.46 -18.04 -2.23
CA SER A 132 0.66 -16.86 -1.91
C SER A 132 1.51 -15.65 -1.52
N ALA A 133 2.49 -15.84 -0.64
CA ALA A 133 3.20 -14.73 -0.01
C ALA A 133 4.71 -14.73 -0.28
N ASP A 134 5.26 -13.54 -0.52
CA ASP A 134 6.65 -13.22 -0.27
C ASP A 134 6.87 -13.09 1.23
N LYS A 135 7.62 -14.03 1.80
CA LYS A 135 7.85 -14.16 3.25
C LYS A 135 8.92 -13.23 3.78
N PHE A 136 9.69 -12.59 2.90
CA PHE A 136 10.90 -11.85 3.28
C PHE A 136 10.69 -10.35 3.31
N ASN A 137 9.59 -9.87 2.72
CA ASN A 137 9.36 -8.46 2.54
C ASN A 137 8.01 -8.04 3.13
N VAL A 138 7.98 -6.83 3.68
CA VAL A 138 6.78 -6.15 4.18
C VAL A 138 6.59 -4.83 3.43
N VAL A 139 5.35 -4.34 3.39
CA VAL A 139 4.98 -3.07 2.74
C VAL A 139 4.33 -2.08 3.70
N PHE A 140 3.40 -2.54 4.52
CA PHE A 140 2.60 -1.71 5.38
C PHE A 140 3.37 -1.32 6.63
N LEU A 141 3.13 -0.10 7.09
CA LEU A 141 3.49 0.28 8.45
C LEU A 141 2.63 -0.53 9.44
N PRO A 142 3.08 -0.77 10.68
CA PRO A 142 2.26 -1.43 11.71
C PRO A 142 0.89 -0.77 11.89
N ASP A 143 0.84 0.54 11.74
CA ASP A 143 -0.38 1.33 11.59
C ASP A 143 -0.43 1.93 10.19
N ALA A 144 -1.19 1.29 9.29
CA ALA A 144 -1.37 1.76 7.92
C ALA A 144 -2.11 3.09 7.82
N SER A 145 -2.79 3.56 8.89
CA SER A 145 -3.41 4.89 8.89
C SER A 145 -2.37 6.01 8.83
N MET A 146 -1.11 5.71 9.18
CA MET A 146 0.03 6.61 9.09
C MET A 146 0.67 6.64 7.70
N SER A 147 0.25 5.74 6.81
CA SER A 147 0.71 5.71 5.42
C SER A 147 0.08 6.82 4.58
N ILE A 148 0.78 7.26 3.53
CA ILE A 148 0.25 8.22 2.54
C ILE A 148 -0.29 9.50 3.23
N ARG A 149 0.55 10.11 4.06
CA ARG A 149 0.28 11.41 4.71
C ARG A 149 1.17 12.49 4.12
N GLY A 150 0.71 13.75 4.15
CA GLY A 150 1.51 14.91 3.77
C GLY A 150 2.82 14.99 4.57
N ASN A 151 2.75 14.72 5.88
CA ASN A 151 3.92 14.46 6.72
C ASN A 151 4.22 12.97 6.73
N GLN A 152 5.17 12.55 5.90
CA GLN A 152 5.51 11.15 5.70
C GLN A 152 6.10 10.54 6.98
N HIS A 153 5.65 9.33 7.31
CA HIS A 153 6.23 8.56 8.40
C HIS A 153 7.70 8.22 8.08
N PRO A 154 8.65 8.34 9.03
CA PRO A 154 10.07 8.11 8.76
C PRO A 154 10.35 6.72 8.17
N ASP A 155 9.58 5.71 8.56
CA ASP A 155 9.78 4.35 8.07
C ASP A 155 9.35 4.15 6.62
N GLU A 156 8.47 4.98 6.07
CA GLU A 156 8.14 4.89 4.64
C GLU A 156 9.34 5.22 3.76
N ASN A 157 10.28 6.00 4.29
CA ASN A 157 11.52 6.39 3.63
C ASN A 157 12.61 5.32 3.72
N LEU A 158 12.36 4.22 4.43
CA LEU A 158 13.27 3.09 4.46
C LEU A 158 13.24 2.35 3.13
N ASN A 159 14.40 1.80 2.78
CA ASN A 159 14.50 0.80 1.73
C ASN A 159 13.79 -0.49 2.16
N ASP A 160 13.30 -1.28 1.22
CA ASP A 160 12.50 -2.49 1.45
C ASP A 160 13.16 -3.45 2.43
N ARG A 161 14.48 -3.64 2.30
CA ARG A 161 15.28 -4.44 3.22
C ARG A 161 15.27 -3.90 4.65
N HIS A 162 15.53 -2.60 4.83
CA HIS A 162 15.54 -1.99 6.17
C HIS A 162 14.16 -1.95 6.79
N LEU A 163 13.11 -1.83 5.97
CA LEU A 163 11.73 -1.89 6.43
C LEU A 163 11.40 -3.31 6.93
N SER A 164 11.80 -4.34 6.18
CA SER A 164 11.54 -5.74 6.52
C SER A 164 12.46 -6.28 7.62
N ASP A 165 13.67 -5.75 7.77
CA ASP A 165 14.54 -6.06 8.90
C ASP A 165 13.98 -5.46 10.21
N LYS A 166 13.15 -4.41 10.11
CA LYS A 166 12.55 -3.73 11.26
C LYS A 166 11.24 -4.39 11.74
N TYR A 167 10.48 -5.01 10.83
CA TYR A 167 9.13 -5.53 11.06
C TYR A 167 9.00 -6.98 10.55
#